data_AF-A0A952DWK0-F1
#
_entry.id   AF-A0A952DWK0-F1
#
_cell.length_a   1.000
_cell.length_b   1.000
_cell.length_c   1.000
_cell.angle_alpha   90.00
_cell.angle_beta   90.00
_cell.angle_gamma   90.00
#
_symmetry.space_group_name_H-M   'P 1'
#
loop_
_entity.id
_entity.type
_entity.pdbx_description
1 polymer ?
#
loop_
_entity_poly.entity_id
_entity_poly.type
_entity_poly.pdbx_seq_one_letter_code
_entity_poly.pdbx_strand_id
1 'polypeptide(L)'
;MTKKQLFTLFFLILILSGYFYISGIIGVVGFSLALFIYSVFFYILYYFLKKFKDKNYTFFSYQNYNVFLNYFLNRIVALIVTLFVIIGGFAYYENDISPATIPVYKITNGDKTVIFHGMSHIGTKDFYNKVKENIKKYKKLGYTLYFEGVRPGNEQNHKDFDNALGVKFDEKTYDSFSKLYGLVNQDNSIFLNLVNNKDINVDVSMDDIMEKYNNIKQTSGLQNRQYNQPIDINDVVVRELSKLNPKELELFRYVNKSFINFILKSEEIQSTIQNNFSNKELFEVILDERNKVIADKIIHSEDKNIIATYGLLHFKGIFELLKQNDVKWRIEKIDYLYPLK
;
A
#
# COMPACT_ATOMS: atom_id res chain seq x y z
N MET A 1 43.78 21.00 -1.33
CA MET A 1 42.54 20.19 -1.31
C MET A 1 42.48 19.37 -2.60
N THR A 2 42.29 18.06 -2.52
CA THR A 2 42.22 17.18 -3.72
C THR A 2 40.86 17.27 -4.40
N LYS A 3 40.74 16.84 -5.67
CA LYS A 3 39.44 16.76 -6.39
C LYS A 3 38.40 15.95 -5.60
N LYS A 4 38.81 14.86 -4.94
CA LYS A 4 37.94 14.04 -4.09
C LYS A 4 37.43 14.81 -2.87
N GLN A 5 38.29 15.59 -2.23
CA GLN A 5 37.90 16.42 -1.09
C GLN A 5 36.93 17.53 -1.51
N LEU A 6 37.15 18.18 -2.66
CA LEU A 6 36.23 19.18 -3.21
C LEU A 6 34.86 18.59 -3.51
N PHE A 7 34.82 17.41 -4.14
CA PHE A 7 33.58 16.66 -4.38
C PHE A 7 32.83 16.38 -3.07
N THR A 8 33.52 15.84 -2.07
CA THR A 8 32.90 15.52 -0.77
C THR A 8 32.40 16.75 -0.04
N LEU A 9 33.17 17.84 -0.04
CA LEU A 9 32.72 19.09 0.57
C LEU A 9 31.46 19.63 -0.13
N PHE A 10 31.47 19.65 -1.46
CA PHE A 10 30.31 20.10 -2.25
C PHE A 10 29.05 19.29 -1.93
N PHE A 11 29.14 17.96 -1.95
CA PHE A 11 27.98 17.11 -1.64
C PHE A 11 27.59 17.13 -0.16
N LEU A 12 28.53 17.28 0.78
CA LEU A 12 28.17 17.50 2.19
C LEU A 12 27.36 18.79 2.35
N ILE A 13 27.78 19.88 1.70
CA ILE A 13 27.03 21.14 1.74
C ILE A 13 25.63 20.94 1.15
N LEU A 14 25.52 20.26 0.00
CA LEU A 14 24.21 19.95 -0.60
C LEU A 14 23.34 19.09 0.31
N ILE A 15 23.87 18.01 0.88
CA ILE A 15 23.15 17.10 1.77
C ILE A 15 22.68 17.87 3.02
N LEU A 16 23.57 18.64 3.65
CA LEU A 16 23.22 19.43 4.83
C LEU A 16 22.20 20.53 4.52
N SER A 17 22.30 21.16 3.35
CA SER A 17 21.32 22.17 2.91
C SER A 17 19.95 21.56 2.63
N GLY A 18 19.91 20.41 1.95
CA GLY A 18 18.67 19.66 1.71
C GLY A 18 18.05 19.16 3.00
N TYR A 19 18.87 18.63 3.91
CA TYR A 19 18.42 18.17 5.21
C TYR A 19 17.97 19.31 6.12
N PHE A 20 18.63 20.48 6.07
CA PHE A 20 18.14 21.70 6.70
C PHE A 20 16.78 22.12 6.15
N TYR A 21 16.61 22.05 4.82
CA TYR A 21 15.33 22.39 4.20
C TYR A 21 14.20 21.47 4.67
N ILE A 22 14.47 20.15 4.83
CA ILE A 22 13.49 19.14 5.22
C ILE A 22 13.25 19.13 6.74
N SER A 23 14.30 19.11 7.54
CA SER A 23 14.26 18.84 9.00
C SER A 23 14.69 20.02 9.88
N GLY A 24 15.04 21.16 9.28
CA GLY A 24 15.48 22.35 10.00
C GLY A 24 16.83 22.20 10.70
N ILE A 25 17.15 23.16 11.57
CA ILE A 25 18.43 23.21 12.28
C ILE A 25 18.62 22.03 13.25
N ILE A 26 17.55 21.62 13.94
CA ILE A 26 17.59 20.50 14.89
C ILE A 26 17.97 19.22 14.16
N GLY A 27 17.39 18.98 12.97
CA GLY A 27 17.79 17.89 12.10
C GLY A 27 19.29 17.96 11.82
N VAL A 28 19.77 19.06 11.23
CA VAL A 28 21.20 19.22 10.86
C VAL A 28 22.15 18.93 12.03
N VAL A 29 21.82 19.42 13.23
CA VAL A 29 22.61 19.16 14.44
C VAL A 29 22.58 17.67 14.79
N GLY A 30 21.40 17.04 14.79
CA GLY A 30 21.25 15.61 15.04
C GLY A 30 22.02 14.74 14.04
N PHE A 31 21.94 15.06 12.74
CA PHE A 31 22.68 14.35 11.69
C PHE A 31 24.19 14.54 11.83
N SER A 32 24.65 15.76 12.12
CA SER A 32 26.07 16.06 12.35
C SER A 32 26.60 15.31 13.58
N LEU A 33 25.83 15.27 14.66
CA LEU A 33 26.16 14.51 15.87
C LEU A 33 26.21 13.00 15.59
N ALA A 34 25.25 12.46 14.84
CA ALA A 34 25.27 11.06 14.43
C ALA A 34 26.52 10.74 13.60
N LEU A 35 26.85 11.57 12.60
CA LEU A 35 28.08 11.42 11.82
C LEU A 35 29.33 11.45 12.69
N PHE A 36 29.37 12.34 13.69
CA PHE A 36 30.47 12.39 14.64
C PHE A 36 30.59 11.09 15.45
N ILE A 37 29.50 10.63 16.05
CA ILE A 37 29.45 9.38 16.84
C ILE A 37 29.90 8.19 15.98
N TYR A 38 29.36 8.05 14.78
CA TYR A 38 29.76 6.99 13.85
C TYR A 38 31.23 7.13 13.45
N SER A 39 31.74 8.34 13.22
CA SER A 39 33.15 8.53 12.89
C SER A 39 34.06 8.04 14.01
N VAL A 40 33.71 8.26 15.28
CA VAL A 40 34.48 7.78 16.43
C VAL A 40 34.44 6.25 16.49
N PHE A 41 33.25 5.65 16.36
CA PHE A 41 33.09 4.19 16.36
C PHE A 41 33.90 3.52 15.24
N PHE A 42 33.75 4.00 14.00
CA PHE A 42 34.48 3.46 12.85
C PHE A 42 35.97 3.76 12.90
N TYR A 43 36.40 4.84 13.56
CA TYR A 43 37.82 5.12 13.77
C TYR A 43 38.47 4.08 14.66
N ILE A 44 37.79 3.66 15.74
CA ILE A 44 38.27 2.60 16.64
C ILE A 44 38.46 1.30 15.84
N LEU A 45 37.46 0.91 15.04
CA LEU A 45 37.56 -0.28 14.19
C LEU A 45 38.70 -0.14 13.16
N TYR A 46 38.79 0.99 12.47
CA TYR A 46 39.84 1.28 11.51
C TYR A 46 41.23 1.20 12.14
N TYR A 47 41.39 1.73 13.35
CA TYR A 47 42.63 1.64 14.11
C TYR A 47 43.02 0.18 14.36
N PHE A 48 42.12 -0.66 14.88
CA PHE A 48 42.45 -2.06 15.16
C PHE A 48 42.86 -2.81 13.88
N LEU A 49 42.14 -2.59 12.77
CA LEU A 49 42.47 -3.16 11.47
C LEU A 49 43.84 -2.69 10.96
N LYS A 50 44.19 -1.42 11.19
CA LYS A 50 45.51 -0.88 10.83
C LYS A 50 46.62 -1.34 11.74
N LYS A 51 46.40 -1.40 13.06
CA LYS A 51 47.34 -1.88 14.07
C LYS A 51 47.72 -3.35 13.83
N PHE A 52 46.78 -4.16 13.35
CA PHE A 52 47.03 -5.53 12.95
C PHE A 52 47.99 -5.63 11.75
N LYS A 53 47.87 -4.72 10.78
CA LYS A 53 48.73 -4.68 9.58
C LYS A 53 50.06 -3.97 9.82
N ASP A 54 50.08 -2.97 10.69
CA ASP A 54 51.23 -2.16 11.04
C ASP A 54 51.26 -1.97 12.56
N LYS A 55 52.18 -2.70 13.22
CA LYS A 55 52.32 -2.66 14.69
C LYS A 55 52.74 -1.28 15.21
N ASN A 56 53.34 -0.43 14.37
CA ASN A 56 53.77 0.91 14.74
C ASN A 56 52.66 1.96 14.57
N TYR A 57 51.49 1.56 14.05
CA TYR A 57 50.34 2.46 13.91
C TYR A 57 49.88 2.97 15.29
N THR A 58 49.79 4.29 15.45
CA THR A 58 49.42 4.93 16.72
C THR A 58 47.96 5.38 16.72
N PHE A 59 47.29 5.20 17.86
CA PHE A 59 45.86 5.50 18.02
C PHE A 59 45.56 7.00 17.98
N PHE A 60 46.41 7.83 18.59
CA PHE A 60 46.16 9.26 18.79
C PHE A 60 46.95 10.18 17.83
N SER A 61 47.39 9.68 16.67
CA SER A 61 48.01 10.57 15.69
C SER A 61 46.94 11.39 14.96
N TYR A 62 47.03 12.72 15.06
CA TYR A 62 46.18 13.66 14.32
C TYR A 62 46.20 13.38 12.80
N GLN A 63 47.36 13.01 12.26
CA GLN A 63 47.51 12.65 10.86
C GLN A 63 46.72 11.38 10.51
N ASN A 64 46.75 10.38 11.39
CA ASN A 64 46.02 9.12 11.22
C ASN A 64 44.50 9.35 11.25
N TYR A 65 44.02 10.17 12.19
CA TYR A 65 42.60 10.52 12.27
C TYR A 65 42.13 11.34 11.05
N ASN A 66 42.92 12.32 10.60
CA ASN A 66 42.56 13.11 9.41
C ASN A 66 42.47 12.26 8.14
N VAL A 67 43.40 11.32 7.94
CA VAL A 67 43.35 10.40 6.79
C VAL A 67 42.09 9.53 6.87
N PHE A 68 41.78 9.00 8.05
CA PHE A 68 40.55 8.26 8.28
C PHE A 68 39.30 9.10 8.02
N LEU A 69 39.21 10.31 8.58
CA LEU A 69 38.02 11.15 8.51
C LEU A 69 37.70 11.53 7.07
N ASN A 70 38.73 11.89 6.28
CA ASN A 70 38.56 12.12 4.84
C ASN A 70 38.04 10.86 4.13
N TYR A 71 38.60 9.69 4.44
CA TYR A 71 38.12 8.43 3.88
C TYR A 71 36.66 8.13 4.27
N PHE A 72 36.33 8.25 5.55
CA PHE A 72 35.01 8.04 6.11
C PHE A 72 33.97 8.95 5.47
N LEU A 73 34.19 10.27 5.47
CA LEU A 73 33.27 11.25 4.88
C LEU A 73 33.07 11.01 3.39
N ASN A 74 34.14 10.71 2.64
CA ASN A 74 34.02 10.36 1.22
C ASN A 74 33.10 9.13 1.01
N ARG A 75 33.21 8.10 1.87
CA ARG A 75 32.38 6.89 1.79
C ARG A 75 30.93 7.14 2.18
N ILE A 76 30.70 7.94 3.22
CA ILE A 76 29.35 8.33 3.64
C ILE A 76 28.66 9.16 2.56
N VAL A 77 29.34 10.16 1.99
CA VAL A 77 28.78 10.95 0.87
C VAL A 77 28.46 10.06 -0.31
N ALA A 78 29.38 9.19 -0.72
CA ALA A 78 29.13 8.28 -1.83
C ALA A 78 27.92 7.37 -1.56
N LEU A 79 27.78 6.86 -0.33
CA LEU A 79 26.66 6.03 0.08
C LEU A 79 25.34 6.81 0.04
N ILE A 80 25.28 8.02 0.63
CA ILE A 80 24.07 8.84 0.67
C ILE A 80 23.64 9.22 -0.75
N VAL A 81 24.58 9.66 -1.60
CA VAL A 81 24.27 9.99 -3.01
C VAL A 81 23.75 8.75 -3.75
N THR A 82 24.37 7.60 -3.54
CA THR A 82 23.92 6.34 -4.17
C THR A 82 22.51 5.97 -3.70
N LEU A 83 22.23 6.04 -2.40
CA LEU A 83 20.90 5.76 -1.85
C LEU A 83 19.87 6.77 -2.35
N PHE A 84 20.22 8.05 -2.44
CA PHE A 84 19.33 9.08 -2.97
C PHE A 84 18.98 8.83 -4.44
N VAL A 85 19.97 8.47 -5.26
CA VAL A 85 19.73 8.11 -6.67
C VAL A 85 18.87 6.86 -6.80
N ILE A 86 19.14 5.81 -5.99
CA ILE A 86 18.37 4.56 -6.05
C ILE A 86 16.94 4.78 -5.56
N ILE A 87 16.76 5.31 -4.34
CA ILE A 87 15.44 5.48 -3.73
C ILE A 87 14.65 6.58 -4.43
N GLY A 88 15.30 7.72 -4.73
CA GLY A 88 14.66 8.83 -5.45
C GLY A 88 14.34 8.47 -6.89
N GLY A 89 15.24 7.77 -7.58
CA GLY A 89 15.01 7.25 -8.93
C GLY A 89 13.90 6.21 -8.97
N PHE A 90 13.87 5.27 -8.01
CA PHE A 90 12.78 4.31 -7.83
C PHE A 90 11.45 5.03 -7.59
N ALA A 91 11.43 5.99 -6.65
CA ALA A 91 10.21 6.71 -6.30
C ALA A 91 9.65 7.49 -7.49
N TYR A 92 10.51 8.20 -8.23
CA TYR A 92 10.14 8.91 -9.45
C TYR A 92 9.66 7.98 -10.55
N TYR A 93 10.35 6.87 -10.78
CA TYR A 93 9.95 5.91 -11.81
C TYR A 93 8.56 5.31 -11.51
N GLU A 94 8.35 4.85 -10.29
CA GLU A 94 7.12 4.17 -9.87
C GLU A 94 5.93 5.13 -9.72
N ASN A 95 6.14 6.39 -9.36
CA ASN A 95 5.05 7.35 -9.20
C ASN A 95 4.72 8.10 -10.50
N ASP A 96 5.72 8.51 -11.27
CA ASP A 96 5.55 9.47 -12.36
C ASP A 96 5.64 8.81 -13.75
N ILE A 97 6.57 7.85 -13.92
CA ILE A 97 6.83 7.21 -15.21
C ILE A 97 5.93 5.98 -15.44
N SER A 98 5.85 5.09 -14.45
CA SER A 98 5.14 3.82 -14.52
C SER A 98 4.25 3.58 -13.28
N PRO A 99 3.28 4.47 -12.99
CA PRO A 99 2.33 4.24 -11.91
C PRO A 99 1.45 3.03 -12.17
N ALA A 100 1.06 2.36 -11.10
CA ALA A 100 0.14 1.24 -11.14
C ALA A 100 -1.21 1.67 -11.72
N THR A 101 -1.86 0.73 -12.40
CA THR A 101 -3.19 0.91 -12.98
C THR A 101 -4.17 -0.07 -12.39
N ILE A 102 -5.43 0.36 -12.25
CA ILE A 102 -6.56 -0.51 -11.95
C ILE A 102 -7.44 -0.59 -13.20
N PRO A 103 -7.74 -1.81 -13.68
CA PRO A 103 -8.56 -2.01 -14.86
C PRO A 103 -10.06 -1.78 -14.59
N VAL A 104 -10.75 -1.35 -15.64
CA VAL A 104 -12.20 -1.34 -15.76
C VAL A 104 -12.55 -2.26 -16.92
N TYR A 105 -13.14 -3.41 -16.62
CA TYR A 105 -13.50 -4.42 -17.61
C TYR A 105 -14.92 -4.22 -18.09
N LYS A 106 -15.13 -4.18 -19.40
CA LYS A 106 -16.43 -4.43 -20.01
C LYS A 106 -16.50 -5.91 -20.35
N ILE A 107 -17.37 -6.64 -19.66
CA ILE A 107 -17.60 -8.07 -19.91
C ILE A 107 -19.04 -8.30 -20.38
N THR A 108 -19.25 -9.30 -21.23
CA THR A 108 -20.58 -9.63 -21.77
C THR A 108 -20.67 -11.08 -22.19
N ASN A 109 -21.87 -11.67 -22.08
CA ASN A 109 -22.22 -12.96 -22.70
C ASN A 109 -23.10 -12.80 -23.96
N GLY A 110 -23.39 -11.57 -24.39
CA GLY A 110 -24.32 -11.23 -25.48
C GLY A 110 -25.70 -10.79 -24.99
N ASP A 111 -26.18 -11.34 -23.88
CA ASP A 111 -27.49 -11.01 -23.29
C ASP A 111 -27.38 -9.96 -22.18
N LYS A 112 -26.29 -10.03 -21.40
CA LYS A 112 -25.95 -9.12 -20.30
C LYS A 112 -24.60 -8.46 -20.57
N THR A 113 -24.45 -7.24 -20.09
CA THR A 113 -23.20 -6.48 -20.08
C THR A 113 -22.91 -5.98 -18.67
N VAL A 114 -21.72 -6.29 -18.17
CA VAL A 114 -21.23 -5.80 -16.88
C VAL A 114 -20.01 -4.92 -17.11
N ILE A 115 -20.03 -3.73 -16.53
CA ILE A 115 -18.84 -2.90 -16.37
C ILE A 115 -18.28 -3.20 -14.98
N PHE A 116 -17.27 -4.05 -14.90
CA PHE A 116 -16.55 -4.30 -13.67
C PHE A 116 -15.51 -3.22 -13.47
N HIS A 117 -15.78 -2.32 -12.55
CA HIS A 117 -14.87 -1.26 -12.15
C HIS A 117 -14.02 -1.74 -10.99
N GLY A 118 -12.74 -2.05 -11.24
CA GLY A 118 -11.82 -2.36 -10.16
C GLY A 118 -11.69 -1.18 -9.19
N MET A 119 -11.66 -1.48 -7.90
CA MET A 119 -11.53 -0.50 -6.82
C MET A 119 -10.26 -0.75 -6.00
N SER A 120 -9.78 0.31 -5.37
CA SER A 120 -8.82 0.28 -4.28
C SER A 120 -9.44 1.01 -3.09
N HIS A 121 -9.29 0.45 -1.89
CA HIS A 121 -9.81 1.07 -0.66
C HIS A 121 -9.07 2.36 -0.26
N ILE A 122 -7.87 2.59 -0.82
CA ILE A 122 -7.16 3.87 -0.74
C ILE A 122 -6.69 4.30 -2.12
N GLY A 123 -6.80 5.59 -2.43
CA GLY A 123 -6.43 6.14 -3.73
C GLY A 123 -6.38 7.67 -3.75
N THR A 124 -6.01 8.27 -4.88
CA THR A 124 -6.04 9.72 -5.04
C THR A 124 -7.47 10.24 -5.19
N LYS A 125 -7.69 11.51 -4.86
CA LYS A 125 -8.99 12.16 -5.10
C LYS A 125 -9.38 12.11 -6.59
N ASP A 126 -8.41 12.26 -7.47
CA ASP A 126 -8.62 12.20 -8.92
C ASP A 126 -9.07 10.82 -9.40
N PHE A 127 -8.56 9.75 -8.78
CA PHE A 127 -9.04 8.39 -9.05
C PHE A 127 -10.53 8.26 -8.71
N TYR A 128 -10.94 8.65 -7.50
CA TYR A 128 -12.34 8.56 -7.08
C TYR A 128 -13.26 9.51 -7.85
N ASN A 129 -12.76 10.68 -8.27
CA ASN A 129 -13.49 11.55 -9.20
C ASN A 129 -13.74 10.87 -10.55
N LYS A 130 -12.75 10.17 -11.11
CA LYS A 130 -12.93 9.39 -12.35
C LYS A 130 -13.90 8.23 -12.17
N VAL A 131 -13.85 7.52 -11.04
CA VAL A 131 -14.83 6.48 -10.68
C VAL A 131 -16.25 7.06 -10.68
N LYS A 132 -16.43 8.19 -9.99
CA LYS A 132 -17.72 8.90 -9.91
C LYS A 132 -18.25 9.29 -11.29
N GLU A 133 -17.41 9.86 -12.16
CA GLU A 133 -17.81 10.26 -13.50
C GLU A 133 -18.12 9.05 -14.40
N ASN A 134 -17.37 7.95 -14.28
CA ASN A 134 -17.68 6.69 -14.96
C ASN A 134 -19.04 6.13 -14.52
N ILE A 135 -19.32 6.10 -13.21
CA ILE A 135 -20.61 5.65 -12.69
C ILE A 135 -21.74 6.53 -13.22
N LYS A 136 -21.61 7.87 -13.16
CA LYS A 136 -22.61 8.79 -13.75
C LYS A 136 -22.85 8.50 -15.23
N LYS A 137 -21.79 8.28 -16.01
CA LYS A 137 -21.90 7.98 -17.44
C LYS A 137 -22.74 6.73 -17.68
N TYR A 138 -22.47 5.63 -16.97
CA TYR A 138 -23.21 4.38 -17.17
C TYR A 138 -24.62 4.44 -16.59
N LYS A 139 -24.84 5.11 -15.46
CA LYS A 139 -26.20 5.31 -14.92
C LYS A 139 -27.09 6.12 -15.86
N LYS A 140 -26.54 7.11 -16.59
CA LYS A 140 -27.26 7.81 -17.68
C LYS A 140 -27.65 6.89 -18.84
N LEU A 141 -26.92 5.81 -19.06
CA LEU A 141 -27.22 4.78 -20.05
C LEU A 141 -28.15 3.67 -19.51
N GLY A 142 -28.72 3.86 -18.30
CA GLY A 142 -29.67 2.93 -17.70
C GLY A 142 -29.04 1.74 -16.98
N TYR A 143 -27.74 1.78 -16.69
CA TYR A 143 -27.07 0.73 -15.91
C TYR A 143 -27.51 0.79 -14.44
N THR A 144 -27.65 -0.38 -13.80
CA THR A 144 -27.81 -0.54 -12.35
C THR A 144 -26.43 -0.65 -11.69
N LEU A 145 -26.21 0.08 -10.60
CA LEU A 145 -24.96 0.04 -9.83
C LEU A 145 -25.04 -1.06 -8.76
N TYR A 146 -24.10 -2.00 -8.83
CA TYR A 146 -23.79 -2.94 -7.77
C TYR A 146 -22.51 -2.51 -7.08
N PHE A 147 -22.53 -2.36 -5.76
CA PHE A 147 -21.38 -1.88 -5.02
C PHE A 147 -21.05 -2.74 -3.81
N GLU A 148 -19.76 -2.82 -3.53
CA GLU A 148 -19.22 -3.48 -2.35
C GLU A 148 -19.42 -2.65 -1.08
N GLY A 149 -19.56 -3.33 0.05
CA GLY A 149 -19.72 -2.73 1.37
C GLY A 149 -20.20 -3.81 2.32
N VAL A 150 -19.25 -4.50 2.95
CA VAL A 150 -19.54 -5.56 3.92
C VAL A 150 -20.44 -4.98 5.00
N ARG A 151 -21.61 -5.61 5.19
CA ARG A 151 -22.59 -5.15 6.17
C ARG A 151 -22.09 -5.45 7.59
N PRO A 152 -22.40 -4.58 8.58
CA PRO A 152 -21.97 -4.80 9.96
C PRO A 152 -22.53 -6.12 10.49
N GLY A 153 -21.77 -6.75 11.38
CA GLY A 153 -22.21 -7.95 12.12
C GLY A 153 -22.51 -7.63 13.57
N ASN A 154 -22.77 -8.68 14.35
CA ASN A 154 -22.89 -8.54 15.80
C ASN A 154 -21.53 -8.29 16.48
N GLU A 155 -21.54 -7.76 17.70
CA GLU A 155 -20.33 -7.38 18.44
C GLU A 155 -19.36 -8.55 18.65
N GLN A 156 -19.89 -9.76 18.86
CA GLN A 156 -19.07 -10.96 19.07
C GLN A 156 -18.32 -11.34 17.78
N ASN A 157 -19.02 -11.39 16.65
CA ASN A 157 -18.42 -11.67 15.35
C ASN A 157 -17.42 -10.59 14.93
N HIS A 158 -17.64 -9.32 15.28
CA HIS A 158 -16.64 -8.27 15.09
C HIS A 158 -15.36 -8.53 15.88
N LYS A 159 -15.47 -8.88 17.17
CA LYS A 159 -14.29 -9.22 17.99
C LYS A 159 -13.57 -10.45 17.47
N ASP A 160 -14.32 -11.48 17.08
CA ASP A 160 -13.75 -12.71 16.54
C ASP A 160 -13.08 -12.48 15.18
N PHE A 161 -13.65 -11.61 14.35
CA PHE A 161 -13.04 -11.17 13.10
C PHE A 161 -11.72 -10.43 13.35
N ASP A 162 -11.69 -9.44 14.25
CA ASP A 162 -10.47 -8.70 14.59
C ASP A 162 -9.37 -9.62 15.14
N ASN A 163 -9.73 -10.55 16.02
CA ASN A 163 -8.82 -11.57 16.55
C ASN A 163 -8.28 -12.45 15.43
N ALA A 164 -9.16 -12.92 14.54
CA ALA A 164 -8.80 -13.76 13.42
C ALA A 164 -7.94 -13.01 12.39
N LEU A 165 -8.15 -11.71 12.19
CA LEU A 165 -7.39 -10.86 11.28
C LEU A 165 -6.03 -10.44 11.88
N GLY A 166 -5.94 -10.37 13.21
CA GLY A 166 -4.77 -9.88 13.95
C GLY A 166 -4.66 -8.35 14.01
N VAL A 167 -5.67 -7.65 13.51
CA VAL A 167 -5.76 -6.19 13.40
C VAL A 167 -7.19 -5.80 13.73
N LYS A 168 -7.37 -4.70 14.49
CA LYS A 168 -8.70 -4.12 14.67
C LYS A 168 -9.17 -3.53 13.34
N PHE A 169 -10.22 -4.10 12.78
CA PHE A 169 -10.77 -3.69 11.50
C PHE A 169 -12.02 -2.84 11.73
N ASP A 170 -11.85 -1.53 11.61
CA ASP A 170 -12.92 -0.54 11.72
C ASP A 170 -12.91 0.43 10.53
N GLU A 171 -13.89 1.34 10.50
CA GLU A 171 -13.98 2.37 9.47
C GLU A 171 -12.71 3.26 9.39
N LYS A 172 -11.93 3.34 10.47
CA LYS A 172 -10.73 4.17 10.58
C LYS A 172 -9.47 3.45 10.10
N THR A 173 -9.48 2.13 9.94
CA THR A 173 -8.32 1.37 9.46
C THR A 173 -7.85 1.90 8.09
N TYR A 174 -8.77 2.07 7.14
CA TYR A 174 -8.43 2.62 5.82
C TYR A 174 -8.16 4.13 5.82
N ASP A 175 -8.78 4.90 6.72
CA ASP A 175 -8.42 6.31 6.94
C ASP A 175 -6.95 6.43 7.39
N SER A 176 -6.53 5.58 8.33
CA SER A 176 -5.16 5.52 8.83
C SER A 176 -4.17 5.15 7.72
N PHE A 177 -4.46 4.11 6.94
CA PHE A 177 -3.65 3.78 5.78
C PHE A 177 -3.60 4.94 4.77
N SER A 178 -4.72 5.60 4.49
CA SER A 178 -4.74 6.74 3.56
C SER A 178 -3.80 7.87 4.03
N LYS A 179 -3.76 8.17 5.34
CA LYS A 179 -2.83 9.15 5.92
C LYS A 179 -1.37 8.74 5.80
N LEU A 180 -1.05 7.45 5.95
CA LEU A 180 0.30 6.90 5.82
C LEU A 180 0.86 7.10 4.40
N TYR A 181 0.00 7.00 3.39
CA TYR A 181 0.39 7.07 1.98
C TYR A 181 0.08 8.41 1.30
N GLY A 182 -0.56 9.36 2.00
CA GLY A 182 -0.95 10.64 1.43
C GLY A 182 -2.11 10.53 0.43
N LEU A 183 -3.01 9.59 0.67
CA LEU A 183 -4.17 9.25 -0.16
C LEU A 183 -5.47 9.60 0.58
N VAL A 184 -6.61 9.26 -0.03
CA VAL A 184 -7.91 9.25 0.64
C VAL A 184 -8.48 7.84 0.65
N ASN A 185 -9.32 7.54 1.64
CA ASN A 185 -10.07 6.29 1.71
C ASN A 185 -11.25 6.31 0.72
N GLN A 186 -11.67 5.12 0.29
CA GLN A 186 -12.89 4.93 -0.48
C GLN A 186 -14.10 5.30 0.38
N ASP A 187 -14.93 6.21 -0.15
CA ASP A 187 -16.24 6.55 0.41
C ASP A 187 -17.29 6.28 -0.68
N ASN A 188 -18.16 5.30 -0.44
CA ASN A 188 -19.19 4.93 -1.40
C ASN A 188 -20.19 6.07 -1.62
N SER A 189 -20.46 6.89 -0.60
CA SER A 189 -21.49 7.94 -0.64
C SER A 189 -21.27 8.95 -1.77
N ILE A 190 -20.01 9.14 -2.20
CA ILE A 190 -19.66 10.09 -3.26
C ILE A 190 -20.21 9.68 -4.64
N PHE A 191 -20.58 8.41 -4.82
CA PHE A 191 -21.08 7.85 -6.07
C PHE A 191 -22.45 7.15 -5.99
N LEU A 192 -23.06 7.07 -4.81
CA LEU A 192 -24.44 6.63 -4.65
C LEU A 192 -25.45 7.73 -5.00
N ASN A 193 -26.67 7.34 -5.35
CA ASN A 193 -27.81 8.19 -5.71
C ASN A 193 -27.51 9.20 -6.84
N LEU A 194 -26.50 8.90 -7.65
CA LEU A 194 -26.18 9.72 -8.81
C LEU A 194 -27.09 9.36 -9.98
N VAL A 195 -27.71 10.35 -10.62
CA VAL A 195 -28.59 10.21 -11.80
C VAL A 195 -29.92 9.50 -11.53
N ASN A 196 -29.91 8.39 -10.79
CA ASN A 196 -31.08 7.60 -10.38
C ASN A 196 -30.77 6.88 -9.05
N ASN A 197 -31.75 6.15 -8.52
CA ASN A 197 -31.67 5.40 -7.26
C ASN A 197 -31.43 3.88 -7.44
N LYS A 198 -30.96 3.45 -8.63
CA LYS A 198 -30.65 2.03 -8.91
C LYS A 198 -29.27 1.65 -8.37
N ASP A 199 -29.11 1.76 -7.06
CA ASP A 199 -27.89 1.45 -6.33
C ASP A 199 -28.16 0.31 -5.36
N ILE A 200 -27.46 -0.81 -5.55
CA ILE A 200 -27.68 -2.03 -4.78
C ILE A 200 -26.36 -2.46 -4.13
N ASN A 201 -26.37 -2.54 -2.79
CA ASN A 201 -25.28 -3.17 -2.06
C ASN A 201 -25.38 -4.69 -2.28
N VAL A 202 -24.40 -5.27 -2.96
CA VAL A 202 -24.39 -6.70 -3.30
C VAL A 202 -23.23 -7.37 -2.57
N ASP A 203 -23.26 -7.33 -1.25
CA ASP A 203 -22.18 -7.84 -0.41
C ASP A 203 -22.73 -8.75 0.70
N VAL A 204 -21.81 -9.44 1.36
CA VAL A 204 -22.08 -10.26 2.55
C VAL A 204 -22.10 -9.38 3.81
N SER A 205 -22.64 -9.89 4.90
CA SER A 205 -22.41 -9.33 6.22
C SER A 205 -21.16 -9.92 6.87
N MET A 206 -20.65 -9.23 7.88
CA MET A 206 -19.59 -9.79 8.74
C MET A 206 -20.04 -11.10 9.40
N ASP A 207 -21.32 -11.22 9.73
CA ASP A 207 -21.88 -12.44 10.31
C ASP A 207 -21.79 -13.62 9.33
N ASP A 208 -22.12 -13.41 8.05
CA ASP A 208 -21.99 -14.43 7.00
C ASP A 208 -20.54 -14.89 6.82
N ILE A 209 -19.59 -13.94 6.84
CA ILE A 209 -18.14 -14.21 6.75
C ILE A 209 -17.71 -15.09 7.93
N MET A 210 -18.09 -14.70 9.14
CA MET A 210 -17.67 -15.41 10.36
C MET A 210 -18.32 -16.78 10.47
N GLU A 211 -19.57 -16.96 10.03
CA GLU A 211 -20.21 -18.26 9.95
C GLU A 211 -19.42 -19.20 9.03
N LYS A 212 -19.09 -18.75 7.82
CA LYS A 212 -18.31 -19.54 6.85
C LYS A 212 -16.91 -19.85 7.36
N TYR A 213 -16.25 -18.85 7.95
CA TYR A 213 -14.93 -19.03 8.55
C TYR A 213 -14.95 -20.07 9.67
N ASN A 214 -15.92 -19.99 10.58
CA ASN A 214 -16.05 -20.93 11.69
C ASN A 214 -16.34 -22.36 11.21
N ASN A 215 -17.15 -22.53 10.16
CA ASN A 215 -17.37 -23.83 9.54
C ASN A 215 -16.07 -24.44 8.99
N ILE A 216 -15.26 -23.66 8.27
CA ILE A 216 -13.94 -24.11 7.80
C ILE A 216 -13.02 -24.46 8.97
N LYS A 217 -13.04 -23.66 10.03
CA LYS A 217 -12.23 -23.86 11.22
C LYS A 217 -12.55 -25.18 11.92
N GLN A 218 -13.83 -25.55 11.96
CA GLN A 218 -14.31 -26.83 12.48
C GLN A 218 -13.89 -28.01 11.61
N THR A 219 -14.03 -27.90 10.28
CA THR A 219 -13.73 -28.99 9.35
C THR A 219 -12.23 -29.23 9.13
N SER A 220 -11.41 -28.19 9.24
CA SER A 220 -9.97 -28.23 8.95
C SER A 220 -9.09 -28.41 10.20
N GLY A 221 -9.67 -28.68 11.37
CA GLY A 221 -8.92 -28.91 12.62
C GLY A 221 -8.19 -27.68 13.18
N LEU A 222 -8.56 -26.47 12.74
CA LEU A 222 -7.95 -25.19 13.13
C LEU A 222 -8.50 -24.64 14.46
N GLN A 223 -9.26 -25.44 15.21
CA GLN A 223 -10.01 -25.03 16.40
C GLN A 223 -9.11 -24.43 17.50
N ASN A 224 -7.86 -24.87 17.59
CA ASN A 224 -6.91 -24.45 18.63
C ASN A 224 -5.99 -23.28 18.23
N ARG A 225 -6.26 -22.57 17.12
CA ARG A 225 -5.43 -21.44 16.71
C ARG A 225 -5.56 -20.30 17.73
N GLN A 226 -4.51 -20.07 18.52
CA GLN A 226 -4.41 -18.91 19.40
C GLN A 226 -4.05 -17.68 18.58
N TYR A 227 -4.83 -16.61 18.77
CA TYR A 227 -4.56 -15.31 18.16
C TYR A 227 -3.89 -14.40 19.18
N ASN A 228 -2.94 -13.60 18.71
CA ASN A 228 -2.42 -12.49 19.48
C ASN A 228 -3.47 -11.39 19.59
N GLN A 229 -3.30 -10.48 20.56
CA GLN A 229 -4.15 -9.30 20.66
C GLN A 229 -4.10 -8.49 19.36
N PRO A 230 -5.25 -8.10 18.78
CA PRO A 230 -5.31 -7.33 17.55
C PRO A 230 -4.57 -6.00 17.67
N ILE A 231 -3.76 -5.68 16.67
CA ILE A 231 -3.03 -4.41 16.61
C ILE A 231 -4.00 -3.29 16.21
N ASP A 232 -3.95 -2.18 16.94
CA ASP A 232 -4.64 -0.94 16.60
C ASP A 232 -3.78 -0.10 15.63
N ILE A 233 -4.05 -0.21 14.34
CA ILE A 233 -3.26 0.46 13.30
C ILE A 233 -3.37 1.98 13.41
N ASN A 234 -4.54 2.49 13.80
CA ASN A 234 -4.76 3.93 13.89
C ASN A 234 -3.83 4.57 14.92
N ASP A 235 -3.74 3.99 16.12
CA ASP A 235 -2.85 4.50 17.17
C ASP A 235 -1.37 4.46 16.76
N VAL A 236 -0.95 3.40 16.05
CA VAL A 236 0.42 3.28 15.54
C VAL A 236 0.69 4.35 14.49
N VAL A 237 -0.17 4.48 13.48
CA VAL A 237 0.02 5.43 12.38
C VAL A 237 0.00 6.87 12.90
N VAL A 238 -0.99 7.25 13.71
CA VAL A 238 -1.08 8.61 14.26
C VAL A 238 0.17 8.95 15.08
N ARG A 239 0.61 8.03 15.95
CA ARG A 239 1.82 8.24 16.76
C ARG A 239 3.06 8.42 15.89
N GLU A 240 3.28 7.58 14.91
CA GLU A 240 4.50 7.66 14.08
C GLU A 240 4.49 8.88 13.15
N LEU A 241 3.34 9.19 12.53
CA LEU A 241 3.23 10.36 11.66
C LEU A 241 3.34 11.69 12.43
N SER A 242 2.90 11.74 13.70
CA SER A 242 2.99 12.95 14.52
C SER A 242 4.42 13.41 14.84
N LYS A 243 5.41 12.51 14.69
CA LYS A 243 6.83 12.81 14.91
C LYS A 243 7.47 13.54 13.73
N LEU A 244 6.83 13.50 12.55
CA LEU A 244 7.35 14.07 11.32
C LEU A 244 6.83 15.49 11.15
N ASN A 245 7.72 16.39 10.71
CA ASN A 245 7.27 17.71 10.26
C ASN A 245 6.60 17.60 8.87
N PRO A 246 5.91 18.66 8.39
CA PRO A 246 5.17 18.61 7.13
C PRO A 246 6.00 18.18 5.90
N LYS A 247 7.27 18.59 5.80
CA LYS A 247 8.13 18.25 4.65
C LYS A 247 8.67 16.82 4.74
N GLU A 248 9.04 16.38 5.94
CA GLU A 248 9.42 14.99 6.19
C GLU A 248 8.26 14.05 5.85
N LEU A 249 7.04 14.43 6.24
CA LEU A 249 5.82 13.68 5.96
C LEU A 249 5.52 13.60 4.45
N GLU A 250 5.71 14.70 3.72
CA GLU A 250 5.53 14.73 2.26
C GLU A 250 6.51 13.80 1.55
N LEU A 251 7.81 13.88 1.89
CA LEU A 251 8.83 13.00 1.31
C LEU A 251 8.56 11.53 1.64
N PHE A 252 8.20 11.25 2.90
CA PHE A 252 7.86 9.90 3.35
C PHE A 252 6.67 9.32 2.58
N ARG A 253 5.60 10.11 2.39
CA ARG A 253 4.42 9.71 1.60
C ARG A 253 4.78 9.47 0.14
N TYR A 254 5.60 10.33 -0.47
CA TYR A 254 6.03 10.15 -1.86
C TYR A 254 6.80 8.82 -2.05
N VAL A 255 7.74 8.53 -1.16
CA VAL A 255 8.47 7.25 -1.18
C VAL A 255 7.53 6.07 -0.91
N ASN A 256 6.64 6.14 0.08
CA ASN A 256 5.72 5.04 0.36
C ASN A 256 4.73 4.76 -0.78
N LYS A 257 4.26 5.81 -1.46
CA LYS A 257 3.39 5.70 -2.64
C LYS A 257 4.07 4.88 -3.75
N SER A 258 5.39 5.02 -3.91
CA SER A 258 6.17 4.25 -4.88
C SER A 258 6.21 2.76 -4.55
N PHE A 259 6.31 2.40 -3.27
CA PHE A 259 6.23 1.01 -2.83
C PHE A 259 4.85 0.41 -3.10
N ILE A 260 3.75 1.14 -2.87
CA ILE A 260 2.42 0.62 -3.24
C ILE A 260 2.30 0.46 -4.76
N ASN A 261 2.73 1.46 -5.54
CA ASN A 261 2.74 1.34 -7.00
C ASN A 261 3.48 0.08 -7.47
N PHE A 262 4.65 -0.18 -6.88
CA PHE A 262 5.44 -1.37 -7.16
C PHE A 262 4.71 -2.67 -6.77
N ILE A 263 4.16 -2.73 -5.55
CA ILE A 263 3.39 -3.90 -5.06
C ILE A 263 2.18 -4.18 -5.95
N LEU A 264 1.40 -3.16 -6.31
CA LEU A 264 0.20 -3.31 -7.15
C LEU A 264 0.51 -3.78 -8.58
N LYS A 265 1.74 -3.57 -9.08
CA LYS A 265 2.17 -4.08 -10.38
C LYS A 265 2.71 -5.51 -10.31
N SER A 266 3.06 -6.02 -9.13
CA SER A 266 3.67 -7.34 -8.96
C SER A 266 2.67 -8.37 -8.42
N GLU A 267 2.23 -9.28 -9.28
CA GLU A 267 1.37 -10.41 -8.90
C GLU A 267 2.06 -11.33 -7.87
N GLU A 268 3.37 -11.56 -8.03
CA GLU A 268 4.15 -12.39 -7.10
C GLU A 268 4.17 -11.81 -5.70
N ILE A 269 4.42 -10.51 -5.57
CA ILE A 269 4.41 -9.84 -4.26
C ILE A 269 2.99 -9.82 -3.68
N GLN A 270 1.96 -9.54 -4.49
CA GLN A 270 0.57 -9.60 -4.03
C GLN A 270 0.22 -11.00 -3.51
N SER A 271 0.59 -12.04 -4.24
CA SER A 271 0.36 -13.43 -3.81
C SER A 271 1.12 -13.77 -2.54
N THR A 272 2.35 -13.27 -2.38
CA THR A 272 3.16 -13.47 -1.17
C THR A 272 2.55 -12.76 0.03
N ILE A 273 2.05 -11.53 -0.14
CA ILE A 273 1.34 -10.79 0.91
C ILE A 273 0.06 -11.52 1.29
N GLN A 274 -0.72 -12.00 0.32
CA GLN A 274 -1.94 -12.77 0.56
C GLN A 274 -1.66 -14.08 1.30
N ASN A 275 -0.61 -14.82 0.90
CA ASN A 275 -0.24 -16.08 1.52
C ASN A 275 0.35 -15.92 2.93
N ASN A 276 1.00 -14.79 3.20
CA ASN A 276 1.57 -14.45 4.50
C ASN A 276 0.62 -13.61 5.37
N PHE A 277 -0.61 -13.38 4.92
CA PHE A 277 -1.61 -12.72 5.73
C PHE A 277 -1.88 -13.59 6.97
N SER A 278 -2.07 -12.95 8.14
CA SER A 278 -2.13 -13.64 9.44
C SER A 278 -3.15 -14.78 9.51
N ASN A 279 -4.15 -14.76 8.62
CA ASN A 279 -5.17 -15.80 8.50
C ASN A 279 -5.63 -15.94 7.06
N LYS A 280 -4.89 -16.76 6.30
CA LYS A 280 -5.18 -17.06 4.90
C LYS A 280 -6.60 -17.58 4.69
N GLU A 281 -7.07 -18.44 5.58
CA GLU A 281 -8.40 -19.06 5.47
C GLU A 281 -9.51 -18.01 5.61
N LEU A 282 -9.36 -17.03 6.52
CA LEU A 282 -10.29 -15.90 6.62
C LEU A 282 -10.25 -15.04 5.35
N PHE A 283 -9.07 -14.76 4.82
CA PHE A 283 -8.92 -13.97 3.59
C PHE A 283 -9.58 -14.64 2.39
N GLU A 284 -9.41 -15.96 2.24
CA GLU A 284 -10.08 -16.75 1.21
C GLU A 284 -11.60 -16.72 1.36
N VAL A 285 -12.13 -16.83 2.59
CA VAL A 285 -13.58 -16.68 2.83
C VAL A 285 -14.09 -15.31 2.42
N ILE A 286 -13.39 -14.24 2.81
CA ILE A 286 -13.75 -12.87 2.43
C ILE A 286 -13.80 -12.76 0.90
N LEU A 287 -12.80 -13.30 0.20
CA LEU A 287 -12.73 -13.17 -1.25
C LEU A 287 -13.81 -14.02 -1.93
N ASP A 288 -13.89 -15.31 -1.61
CA ASP A 288 -14.70 -16.29 -2.32
C ASP A 288 -16.19 -16.16 -2.06
N GLU A 289 -16.61 -15.91 -0.81
CA GLU A 289 -18.03 -15.76 -0.49
C GLU A 289 -18.59 -14.49 -1.14
N ARG A 290 -17.82 -13.40 -1.12
CA ARG A 290 -18.20 -12.15 -1.79
C ARG A 290 -18.28 -12.34 -3.30
N ASN A 291 -17.32 -13.07 -3.90
CA ASN A 291 -17.34 -13.41 -5.32
C ASN A 291 -18.60 -14.19 -5.72
N LYS A 292 -19.01 -15.18 -4.90
CA LYS A 292 -20.23 -15.97 -5.15
C LYS A 292 -21.48 -15.10 -5.12
N VAL A 293 -21.63 -14.22 -4.12
CA VAL A 293 -22.81 -13.37 -3.98
C VAL A 293 -22.99 -12.42 -5.16
N ILE A 294 -21.93 -11.74 -5.59
CA ILE A 294 -22.02 -10.81 -6.72
C ILE A 294 -22.21 -11.54 -8.06
N ALA A 295 -21.53 -12.68 -8.28
CA ALA A 295 -21.72 -13.47 -9.49
C ALA A 295 -23.16 -14.01 -9.59
N ASP A 296 -23.68 -14.57 -8.50
CA ASP A 296 -25.06 -15.05 -8.41
C ASP A 296 -26.07 -13.93 -8.69
N LYS A 297 -25.85 -12.75 -8.09
CA LYS A 297 -26.70 -11.59 -8.32
C LYS A 297 -26.65 -11.10 -9.77
N ILE A 298 -25.50 -11.17 -10.45
CA ILE A 298 -25.39 -10.82 -11.88
C ILE A 298 -26.16 -11.82 -12.74
N ILE A 299 -26.01 -13.12 -12.47
CA ILE A 299 -26.64 -14.22 -13.22
C ILE A 299 -28.16 -14.11 -13.14
N HIS A 300 -28.71 -13.98 -11.92
CA HIS A 300 -30.15 -14.02 -11.68
C HIS A 300 -30.85 -12.65 -11.75
N SER A 301 -30.12 -11.55 -11.97
CA SER A 301 -30.75 -10.23 -12.11
C SER A 301 -31.59 -10.12 -13.38
N GLU A 302 -32.66 -9.34 -13.35
CA GLU A 302 -33.39 -8.93 -14.55
C GLU A 302 -32.65 -7.82 -15.32
N ASP A 303 -31.75 -7.09 -14.65
CA ASP A 303 -30.97 -6.03 -15.27
C ASP A 303 -29.99 -6.60 -16.29
N LYS A 304 -30.06 -6.08 -17.52
CA LYS A 304 -29.14 -6.44 -18.61
C LYS A 304 -27.83 -5.67 -18.58
N ASN A 305 -27.85 -4.47 -17.98
CA ASN A 305 -26.72 -3.55 -17.95
C ASN A 305 -26.38 -3.24 -16.49
N ILE A 306 -25.22 -3.72 -16.05
CA ILE A 306 -24.78 -3.61 -14.65
C ILE A 306 -23.43 -2.93 -14.62
N ILE A 307 -23.22 -2.02 -13.68
CA ILE A 307 -21.88 -1.53 -13.32
C ILE A 307 -21.58 -2.02 -11.91
N ALA A 308 -20.49 -2.76 -11.74
CA ALA A 308 -20.09 -3.36 -10.48
C ALA A 308 -18.81 -2.69 -9.97
N THR A 309 -18.80 -2.16 -8.74
CA THR A 309 -17.61 -1.55 -8.11
C THR A 309 -17.13 -2.40 -6.93
N TYR A 310 -16.04 -3.15 -7.13
CA TYR A 310 -15.46 -4.07 -6.16
C TYR A 310 -13.94 -3.97 -6.18
N GLY A 311 -13.29 -4.31 -5.06
CA GLY A 311 -11.84 -4.49 -5.00
C GLY A 311 -11.32 -5.35 -6.17
N LEU A 312 -10.21 -4.95 -6.79
CA LEU A 312 -9.69 -5.59 -8.01
C LEU A 312 -9.49 -7.11 -7.87
N LEU A 313 -9.12 -7.58 -6.68
CA LEU A 313 -8.90 -9.00 -6.39
C LEU A 313 -10.14 -9.88 -6.65
N HIS A 314 -11.34 -9.31 -6.59
CA HIS A 314 -12.58 -10.04 -6.83
C HIS A 314 -12.81 -10.38 -8.31
N PHE A 315 -12.22 -9.63 -9.26
CA PHE A 315 -12.55 -9.75 -10.69
C PHE A 315 -12.38 -11.18 -11.21
N LYS A 316 -11.23 -11.81 -10.92
CA LYS A 316 -10.90 -13.14 -11.46
C LYS A 316 -11.93 -14.19 -11.02
N GLY A 317 -12.20 -14.26 -9.71
CA GLY A 317 -13.16 -15.24 -9.17
C GLY A 317 -14.58 -15.00 -9.67
N ILE A 318 -15.02 -13.74 -9.76
CA ILE A 318 -16.33 -13.39 -10.32
C ILE A 318 -16.42 -13.81 -11.78
N PHE A 319 -15.42 -13.46 -12.59
CA PHE A 319 -15.42 -13.76 -14.02
C PHE A 319 -15.41 -15.27 -14.29
N GLU A 320 -14.68 -16.05 -13.47
CA GLU A 320 -14.69 -17.52 -13.54
C GLU A 320 -16.08 -18.09 -13.20
N LEU A 321 -16.74 -17.62 -12.14
CA LEU A 321 -18.10 -18.04 -11.77
C LEU A 321 -19.12 -17.69 -12.86
N LEU A 322 -19.02 -16.51 -13.47
CA LEU A 322 -19.86 -16.12 -14.60
C LEU A 322 -19.65 -17.07 -15.80
N LYS A 323 -18.40 -17.40 -16.13
CA LYS A 323 -18.08 -18.33 -17.23
C LYS A 323 -18.52 -19.77 -16.97
N GLN A 324 -18.51 -20.22 -15.71
CA GLN A 324 -19.05 -21.53 -15.33
C GLN A 324 -20.55 -21.61 -15.57
N ASN A 325 -21.28 -20.51 -15.36
CA ASN A 325 -22.71 -20.43 -15.63
C ASN A 325 -23.01 -20.30 -17.15
N ASP A 326 -22.25 -19.46 -17.87
CA ASP A 326 -22.38 -19.27 -19.31
C ASP A 326 -21.00 -19.05 -19.96
N VAL A 327 -20.57 -20.02 -20.78
CA VAL A 327 -19.26 -19.99 -21.44
C VAL A 327 -19.09 -18.82 -22.43
N LYS A 328 -20.16 -18.12 -22.82
CA LYS A 328 -20.12 -16.96 -23.72
C LYS A 328 -19.58 -15.69 -23.07
N TRP A 329 -19.49 -15.64 -21.73
CA TRP A 329 -18.87 -14.51 -21.03
C TRP A 329 -17.44 -14.29 -21.53
N ARG A 330 -17.19 -13.07 -22.00
CA ARG A 330 -15.90 -12.63 -22.53
C ARG A 330 -15.62 -11.19 -22.13
N ILE A 331 -14.33 -10.84 -22.08
CA ILE A 331 -13.88 -9.46 -21.95
C ILE A 331 -13.97 -8.81 -23.32
N GLU A 332 -14.79 -7.77 -23.45
CA GLU A 332 -14.94 -6.99 -24.67
C GLU A 332 -13.96 -5.82 -24.72
N LYS A 333 -13.72 -5.19 -23.56
CA LYS A 333 -12.84 -4.03 -23.45
C LYS A 333 -12.19 -3.95 -22.06
N ILE A 334 -10.98 -3.41 -22.02
CA ILE A 334 -10.29 -3.03 -20.79
C ILE A 334 -9.89 -1.56 -20.90
N ASP A 335 -10.35 -0.76 -19.95
CA ASP A 335 -9.85 0.61 -19.72
C ASP A 335 -9.00 0.62 -18.43
N TYR A 336 -8.17 1.64 -18.24
CA TYR A 336 -7.28 1.73 -17.08
C TYR A 336 -7.43 3.07 -16.36
N LEU A 337 -7.44 3.01 -15.03
CA LEU A 337 -7.39 4.16 -14.14
C LEU A 337 -6.12 4.09 -13.29
N TYR A 338 -5.68 5.24 -12.80
CA TYR A 338 -4.49 5.36 -11.98
C TYR A 338 -4.89 5.67 -10.53
N PRO A 339 -4.95 4.67 -9.63
CA PRO A 339 -5.30 4.91 -8.22
C PRO A 339 -4.29 5.80 -7.49
N LEU A 340 -3.04 5.80 -7.96
CA LEU A 340 -1.89 6.39 -7.29
C LEU A 340 -1.11 7.32 -8.22
N LYS A 341 -1.73 7.94 -9.22
CA LYS A 341 -1.06 9.01 -9.96
C LYS A 341 -1.41 10.33 -9.32
#